data_AF-A0AA86PZR7-F1
#
_entry.id   AF-A0AA86PZR7-F1
#
_cell.length_a   1.000
_cell.length_b   1.000
_cell.length_c   1.000
_cell.angle_alpha   90.00
_cell.angle_beta   90.00
_cell.angle_gamma   90.00
#
_symmetry.space_group_name_H-M   'P 1'
#
loop_
_entity.id
_entity.type
_entity.pdbx_description
1 polymer ?
#
loop_
_entity_poly.entity_id
_entity_poly.type
_entity_poly.pdbx_seq_one_letter_code
_entity_poly.pdbx_strand_id
1 'polypeptide(L)'
;MLPIKYFCAYCGKICKQHRGLLKHQRTRHFKCQVQNHEYCRYPFDSLQALKQHYYKMHGPLKRIPHASKCCDQMDVTGMQGLKQEDIDRFLRWVKQRTKKTAKYVQQKQTPQE
;
A
#
# COMPACT_ATOMS: atom_id res chain seq x y z
N MET A 1 7.82 12.45 -21.61
CA MET A 1 8.13 11.46 -20.55
C MET A 1 7.09 11.57 -19.45
N LEU A 2 6.35 10.49 -19.13
CA LEU A 2 5.48 10.50 -17.95
C LEU A 2 6.38 10.60 -16.70
N PRO A 3 6.13 11.53 -15.76
CA PRO A 3 6.95 11.60 -14.54
C PRO A 3 6.89 10.25 -13.83
N ILE A 4 8.02 9.74 -13.33
CA ILE A 4 8.08 8.49 -12.57
C ILE A 4 7.21 8.67 -11.33
N LYS A 5 5.98 8.16 -11.40
CA LYS A 5 5.00 8.20 -10.32
C LYS A 5 5.38 7.10 -9.34
N TYR A 6 5.94 7.49 -8.20
CA TYR A 6 6.18 6.55 -7.10
C TYR A 6 4.84 5.99 -6.63
N PHE A 7 4.73 4.68 -6.45
CA PHE A 7 3.49 4.07 -6.00
C PHE A 7 3.71 3.03 -4.92
N CYS A 8 2.70 2.86 -4.08
CA CYS A 8 2.71 1.84 -3.04
C CYS A 8 2.17 0.52 -3.58
N ALA A 9 3.01 -0.52 -3.64
CA ALA A 9 2.57 -1.86 -4.07
C ALA A 9 1.44 -2.44 -3.19
N TYR A 10 1.37 -2.04 -1.91
CA TYR A 10 0.40 -2.56 -0.96
C TYR A 10 -1.03 -2.04 -1.17
N CYS A 11 -1.19 -0.73 -1.38
CA CYS A 11 -2.53 -0.10 -1.49
C CYS A 11 -2.74 0.66 -2.79
N GLY A 12 -1.72 0.73 -3.64
CA GLY A 12 -1.72 1.41 -4.92
C GLY A 12 -1.79 2.94 -4.85
N LYS A 13 -1.47 3.53 -3.69
CA LYS A 13 -1.39 4.99 -3.55
C LYS A 13 -0.25 5.55 -4.37
N ILE A 14 -0.55 6.53 -5.22
CA ILE A 14 0.44 7.30 -5.98
C ILE A 14 1.00 8.42 -5.09
N CYS A 15 2.31 8.55 -5.08
CA CYS A 15 3.08 9.55 -4.36
C CYS A 15 3.88 10.39 -5.35
N LYS A 16 4.04 11.68 -5.04
CA LYS A 16 4.80 12.61 -5.88
C LYS A 16 6.32 12.38 -5.80
N GLN A 17 6.80 11.84 -4.68
CA GLN A 17 8.23 11.69 -4.36
C GLN A 17 8.49 10.35 -3.65
N HIS A 18 9.71 9.82 -3.81
CA HIS A 18 10.15 8.59 -3.16
C HIS A 18 10.04 8.65 -1.63
N ARG A 19 10.50 9.76 -1.04
CA ARG A 19 10.41 9.99 0.42
C ARG A 19 8.95 9.93 0.92
N GLY A 20 8.02 10.45 0.12
CA GLY A 20 6.59 10.40 0.42
C GLY A 20 6.04 8.98 0.40
N LEU A 21 6.50 8.15 -0.54
CA LEU A 21 6.16 6.72 -0.60
C LEU A 21 6.67 5.96 0.62
N LEU A 22 7.93 6.16 1.00
CA LEU A 22 8.53 5.53 2.19
C LEU A 22 7.76 5.92 3.45
N LYS A 23 7.50 7.22 3.66
CA LYS A 23 6.70 7.70 4.80
C LYS A 23 5.30 7.08 4.81
N HIS A 24 4.66 6.98 3.65
CA HIS A 24 3.36 6.35 3.50
C HIS A 24 3.38 4.87 3.91
N GLN A 25 4.37 4.09 3.46
CA GLN A 25 4.52 2.69 3.83
C GLN A 25 4.72 2.52 5.33
N ARG A 26 5.64 3.29 5.93
CA ARG A 26 5.91 3.25 7.38
C ARG A 26 4.66 3.51 8.21
N THR A 27 3.93 4.57 7.88
CA THR A 27 2.78 5.02 8.68
C THR A 27 1.50 4.21 8.46
N ARG A 28 1.34 3.54 7.30
CA ARG A 28 0.10 2.83 6.95
C ARG A 28 0.22 1.32 6.92
N HIS A 29 1.36 0.80 6.51
CA HIS A 29 1.58 -0.63 6.27
C HIS A 29 2.53 -1.24 7.30
N PHE A 30 3.60 -0.54 7.66
CA PHE A 30 4.60 -1.04 8.61
C PHE A 30 4.26 -0.59 10.03
N LYS A 31 2.99 -0.72 10.44
CA LYS A 31 2.53 -0.33 11.77
C LYS A 31 1.70 -1.44 12.37
N CYS A 32 2.05 -1.84 13.59
CA CYS A 32 1.28 -2.83 14.33
C CYS A 32 -0.16 -2.32 14.58
N GLN A 33 -1.14 -3.22 14.42
CA GLN A 33 -2.56 -2.90 14.61
C GLN A 33 -3.10 -3.41 15.96
N VAL A 34 -2.27 -4.10 16.74
CA VAL A 34 -2.65 -4.62 18.06
C VAL A 34 -2.58 -3.49 19.08
N GLN A 35 -3.63 -3.31 19.89
CA GLN A 35 -3.75 -2.17 20.81
C GLN A 35 -3.27 -2.44 22.25
N ASN A 36 -2.45 -3.48 22.46
CA ASN A 36 -2.17 -3.99 23.82
C ASN A 36 -0.75 -3.74 24.32
N HIS A 37 0.11 -3.06 23.55
CA HIS A 37 1.50 -2.85 23.96
C HIS A 37 2.01 -1.47 23.53
N GLU A 38 2.84 -0.85 24.37
CA GLU A 38 3.38 0.50 24.14
C GLU A 38 4.11 0.59 22.77
N TYR A 39 4.94 -0.41 22.47
CA TYR A 39 5.71 -0.49 21.23
C TYR A 39 4.87 -0.76 19.97
N CYS A 40 3.60 -1.20 20.09
CA CYS A 40 2.72 -1.41 18.95
C CYS A 40 2.24 -0.10 18.29
N ARG A 41 2.34 1.01 19.02
CA ARG A 41 1.86 2.32 18.55
C ARG A 41 2.80 2.97 17.53
N TYR A 42 4.05 2.52 17.48
CA TYR A 42 5.09 3.08 16.63
C TYR A 42 5.14 2.42 15.24
N PRO A 43 5.38 3.21 14.19
CA PRO A 43 5.67 2.68 12.86
C PRO A 43 7.10 2.12 12.79
N PHE A 44 7.29 1.09 11.97
CA PHE A 44 8.57 0.45 11.69
C PHE A 44 9.13 0.93 10.34
N ASP A 45 10.45 0.87 10.18
CA ASP A 45 11.12 1.33 8.96
C ASP A 45 10.91 0.41 7.74
N SER A 46 10.64 -0.88 7.98
CA SER A 46 10.49 -1.92 6.95
C SER A 46 9.42 -2.95 7.34
N LEU A 47 8.93 -3.71 6.35
CA LEU A 47 8.02 -4.81 6.60
C LEU A 47 8.67 -5.93 7.43
N GLN A 48 9.96 -6.20 7.20
CA GLN A 48 10.69 -7.22 7.93
C GLN A 48 10.76 -6.90 9.43
N ALA A 49 10.99 -5.64 9.80
CA ALA A 49 10.95 -5.21 11.19
C ALA A 49 9.55 -5.41 11.81
N LEU A 50 8.48 -5.11 11.06
CA LEU A 50 7.11 -5.39 11.51
C LEU A 50 6.87 -6.90 11.70
N LYS A 51 7.32 -7.74 10.76
CA LYS A 51 7.17 -9.21 10.85
C LYS A 51 7.89 -9.78 12.06
N GLN A 52 9.10 -9.32 12.34
CA GLN A 52 9.86 -9.72 13.53
C GLN A 52 9.17 -9.29 14.82
N HIS A 53 8.65 -8.05 14.87
CA HIS A 53 7.86 -7.57 16.00
C HIS A 53 6.63 -8.46 16.24
N TYR A 54 5.86 -8.76 15.18
CA TYR A 54 4.72 -9.66 15.27
C TYR A 54 5.15 -11.03 15.79
N TYR A 55 6.16 -11.65 15.18
CA TYR A 55 6.61 -12.99 15.57
C TYR A 55 6.95 -13.09 17.06
N LYS A 56 7.61 -12.07 17.63
CA LYS A 56 7.99 -12.03 19.05
C LYS A 56 6.83 -11.72 20.00
N MET A 57 5.91 -10.84 19.60
CA MET A 57 4.90 -10.29 20.52
C MET A 57 3.49 -10.85 20.33
N HIS A 58 3.16 -11.28 19.12
CA HIS A 58 1.80 -11.59 18.67
C HIS A 58 1.69 -12.88 17.83
N GLY A 59 2.81 -13.52 17.50
CA GLY A 59 2.89 -14.62 16.57
C GLY A 59 2.99 -14.19 15.10
N PRO A 60 2.79 -15.11 14.14
CA PRO A 60 3.03 -14.84 12.73
C PRO A 60 2.08 -13.77 12.16
N LEU A 61 2.65 -12.78 11.45
CA LEU A 61 1.88 -11.76 10.74
C LEU A 61 1.14 -12.39 9.56
N LYS A 62 -0.17 -12.62 9.72
CA LYS A 62 -1.01 -13.24 8.67
C LYS A 62 -1.24 -12.36 7.45
N ARG A 63 -1.27 -11.03 7.63
CA ARG A 63 -1.57 -10.08 6.56
C ARG A 63 -0.94 -8.73 6.83
N ILE A 64 -0.44 -8.09 5.78
CA ILE A 64 0.07 -6.71 5.86
C ILE A 64 -1.10 -5.74 6.15
N PRO A 65 -0.97 -4.88 7.18
CA PRO A 65 -1.97 -3.87 7.53
C PRO A 65 -2.34 -2.98 6.34
N HIS A 66 -3.65 -2.76 6.13
CA HIS A 66 -4.20 -1.90 5.07
C HIS A 66 -3.75 -2.24 3.63
N ALA A 67 -3.12 -3.40 3.40
CA ALA A 67 -2.78 -3.86 2.07
C ALA A 67 -4.05 -4.36 1.35
N SER A 68 -4.09 -4.19 0.03
CA SER A 68 -5.11 -4.80 -0.83
C SER A 68 -4.97 -6.33 -0.78
N LYS A 69 -6.10 -7.04 -0.92
CA LYS A 69 -6.19 -8.52 -0.86
C LYS A 69 -5.31 -9.30 -1.86
N CYS A 70 -4.67 -8.61 -2.81
CA CYS A 70 -3.83 -9.21 -3.83
C CYS A 70 -2.33 -8.96 -3.56
N CYS A 71 -2.01 -8.14 -2.55
CA CYS A 71 -0.66 -7.61 -2.33
C CYS A 71 -0.15 -7.86 -0.90
N ASP A 72 -0.79 -8.74 -0.14
CA ASP A 72 -0.50 -8.98 1.28
C ASP A 72 0.74 -9.85 1.56
N GLN A 73 1.37 -10.44 0.55
CA GLN A 73 2.57 -11.28 0.71
C GLN A 73 3.86 -10.62 0.18
N MET A 74 3.81 -9.37 -0.29
CA MET A 74 4.97 -8.71 -0.89
C MET A 74 5.91 -8.11 0.19
N ASP A 75 7.22 -8.33 0.06
CA ASP A 75 8.24 -7.70 0.91
C ASP A 75 8.96 -6.58 0.14
N VAL A 76 8.31 -5.41 0.06
CA VAL A 76 8.76 -4.29 -0.77
C VAL A 76 8.86 -3.03 0.09
N THR A 77 10.04 -2.42 0.10
CA THR A 77 10.27 -1.10 0.71
C THR A 77 10.54 -0.09 -0.39
N GLY A 78 9.77 1.00 -0.40
CA GLY A 78 9.72 1.94 -1.51
C GLY A 78 9.21 1.25 -2.77
N MET A 79 10.03 1.30 -3.83
CA MET A 79 9.87 0.52 -5.06
C MET A 79 11.03 -0.47 -5.27
N GLN A 80 11.90 -0.63 -4.28
CA GLN A 80 13.07 -1.49 -4.39
C GLN A 80 12.63 -2.96 -4.34
N GLY A 81 13.10 -3.76 -5.30
CA GLY A 81 12.74 -5.17 -5.44
C GLY A 81 11.45 -5.43 -6.21
N LEU A 82 10.79 -4.40 -6.76
CA LEU A 82 9.67 -4.61 -7.70
C LEU A 82 10.20 -5.03 -9.07
N LYS A 83 9.71 -6.16 -9.58
CA LYS A 83 9.98 -6.58 -10.95
C LYS A 83 9.12 -5.78 -11.92
N GLN A 84 9.51 -5.74 -13.18
CA GLN A 84 8.75 -5.05 -14.24
C GLN A 84 7.29 -5.53 -14.33
N GLU A 85 7.07 -6.82 -14.08
CA GLU A 85 5.75 -7.47 -13.99
C GLU A 85 4.87 -6.93 -12.84
N ASP A 86 5.47 -6.56 -11.70
CA ASP A 86 4.76 -5.89 -10.60
C ASP A 86 4.32 -4.49 -10.98
N ILE A 87 5.19 -3.77 -11.70
CA ILE A 87 4.94 -2.42 -12.19
C ILE A 87 3.80 -2.46 -13.21
N ASP A 88 3.83 -3.40 -14.16
CA ASP A 88 2.76 -3.54 -15.16
C ASP A 88 1.42 -3.94 -14.50
N ARG A 89 1.46 -4.88 -13.55
CA ARG A 89 0.30 -5.25 -12.74
C ARG A 89 -0.29 -4.03 -12.01
N PHE A 90 0.54 -3.17 -11.43
CA PHE A 90 0.08 -1.93 -10.83
C PHE A 90 -0.56 -0.99 -11.85
N LEU A 91 0.07 -0.76 -13.00
CA LEU A 91 -0.48 0.10 -14.05
C LEU A 91 -1.84 -0.41 -14.55
N ARG A 92 -2.00 -1.72 -14.69
CA ARG A 92 -3.29 -2.36 -15.02
C ARG A 92 -4.33 -2.12 -13.93
N TRP A 93 -3.97 -2.28 -12.66
CA TRP A 93 -4.87 -2.06 -11.54
C TRP A 93 -5.30 -0.58 -11.42
N VAL A 94 -4.38 0.37 -11.62
CA VAL A 94 -4.71 1.81 -11.64
C VAL A 94 -5.66 2.14 -12.79
N LYS A 95 -5.40 1.64 -14.00
CA LYS A 95 -6.30 1.82 -15.16
C LYS A 95 -7.72 1.32 -14.87
N GLN A 96 -7.85 0.19 -14.17
CA GLN A 96 -9.17 -0.34 -13.79
C GLN A 96 -9.86 0.55 -12.74
N ARG A 97 -9.12 1.07 -11.76
CA ARG A 97 -9.68 1.99 -10.76
C ARG A 97 -10.07 3.33 -11.36
N THR A 98 -9.24 3.94 -12.21
CA THR A 98 -9.59 5.21 -12.87
C THR A 98 -10.80 5.06 -13.78
N LYS A 99 -10.94 3.95 -14.51
CA LYS A 99 -12.15 3.65 -15.29
C LYS A 99 -13.39 3.49 -14.39
N LYS A 100 -13.28 2.83 -13.24
CA LYS A 100 -14.38 2.72 -12.26
C LYS A 100 -14.75 4.06 -11.63
N THR A 101 -13.77 4.88 -11.25
CA THR A 101 -13.99 6.22 -10.72
C THR A 101 -14.63 7.12 -11.78
N ALA A 102 -14.16 7.08 -13.03
CA ALA A 102 -14.76 7.82 -14.14
C ALA A 102 -16.22 7.41 -14.37
N LYS A 103 -16.52 6.10 -14.42
CA LYS A 103 -17.91 5.61 -14.50
C LYS A 103 -18.78 6.07 -13.32
N TYR A 104 -18.29 6.02 -12.09
CA TYR A 104 -19.03 6.46 -10.90
C TYR A 104 -19.30 7.97 -10.89
N VAL A 105 -18.36 8.79 -11.35
CA VAL A 105 -18.56 10.23 -11.50
C VAL A 105 -19.59 10.53 -12.59
N GLN A 106 -19.51 9.84 -13.75
CA GLN A 106 -20.51 9.95 -14.82
C GLN A 106 -21.92 9.55 -14.37
N GLN A 107 -22.04 8.48 -13.58
CA GLN A 107 -23.32 7.98 -13.08
C GLN A 107 -23.93 8.87 -11.98
N LYS A 108 -23.16 9.78 -11.38
CA LYS A 108 -23.64 10.80 -10.42
C LYS A 108 -23.87 12.18 -11.03
N GLN A 109 -23.57 12.35 -12.32
CA GLN A 109 -23.74 13.60 -13.06
C GLN A 109 -24.93 13.57 -14.02
N THR A 110 -25.72 12.49 -14.07
CA THR A 110 -27.05 12.50 -14.69
C THR A 110 -28.03 13.16 -13.72
N PRO A 111 -28.57 14.37 -14.02
CA PRO A 111 -29.74 14.88 -13.31
C PRO A 111 -30.86 13.84 -13.44
N GLN A 112 -31.51 13.53 -12.32
CA GLN A 112 -32.80 12.87 -12.37
C GLN A 112 -33.76 13.90 -12.98
N GLU A 113 -34.16 13.67 -14.23
CA GLU A 113 -35.34 14.30 -14.84
C GLU A 113 -36.61 13.67 -14.27
#